data_AF-A0A4Q9G923-F1
#
_entry.id   AF-A0A4Q9G923-F1
#
_cell.length_a   1.000
_cell.length_b   1.000
_cell.length_c   1.000
_cell.angle_alpha   90.00
_cell.angle_beta   90.00
_cell.angle_gamma   90.00
#
_symmetry.space_group_name_H-M   'P 1'
#
loop_
_entity.id
_entity.type
_entity.pdbx_description
1 polymer ?
#
loop_
_entity_poly.entity_id
_entity_poly.type
_entity_poly.pdbx_seq_one_letter_code
_entity_poly.pdbx_strand_id
1 'polypeptide(L)'
;MATSSPPPPEGRSKRAAWTGRALSGLAILFLLADGAMKLVPLQPVTDTMQGLGWPTDAWLLRTLGVIQIVATLIYANPQSAVFGAILLTGYLGGAVATHLRIGSPLFSHVLFGVYVGIIVWAGLWVRSPALRDVLYGKR
;
A
#
# COMPACT_ATOMS: atom_id res chain seq x y z
N MET A 1 -38.65 33.64 15.43
CA MET A 1 -37.78 32.48 15.72
C MET A 1 -37.30 31.93 14.38
N ALA A 2 -36.15 32.40 13.89
CA ALA A 2 -35.63 32.03 12.57
C ALA A 2 -34.73 30.80 12.70
N THR A 3 -35.13 29.69 12.11
CA THR A 3 -34.31 28.47 12.00
C THR A 3 -33.31 28.67 10.86
N SER A 4 -32.04 28.93 11.18
CA SER A 4 -30.97 28.87 10.19
C SER A 4 -30.83 27.43 9.71
N SER A 5 -31.06 27.18 8.43
CA SER A 5 -30.74 25.90 7.79
C SER A 5 -29.26 25.56 7.97
N PRO A 6 -28.91 24.28 8.16
CA PRO A 6 -27.51 23.89 8.24
C PRO A 6 -26.81 24.25 6.91
N PRO A 7 -25.56 24.72 6.95
CA PRO A 7 -24.81 24.99 5.74
C PRO A 7 -24.71 23.72 4.88
N PRO A 8 -24.79 23.83 3.55
CA PRO A 8 -24.65 22.68 2.67
C PRO A 8 -23.27 22.02 2.89
N PRO A 9 -23.18 20.68 2.80
CA PRO A 9 -21.92 19.97 3.01
C PRO A 9 -20.86 20.54 2.06
N GLU A 10 -19.72 20.98 2.62
CA GLU A 10 -18.59 21.48 1.83
C GLU A 10 -18.18 20.41 0.82
N GLY A 11 -18.53 20.65 -0.44
CA GLY A 11 -18.26 19.73 -1.54
C GLY A 11 -16.76 19.50 -1.65
N ARG A 12 -16.31 18.28 -1.41
CA ARG A 12 -14.90 17.89 -1.55
C ARG A 12 -14.38 18.38 -2.90
N SER A 13 -13.32 19.20 -2.86
CA SER A 13 -12.65 19.69 -4.06
C SER A 13 -12.37 18.53 -5.03
N LYS A 14 -12.86 18.66 -6.28
CA LYS A 14 -12.65 17.66 -7.35
C LYS A 14 -11.17 17.28 -7.49
N ARG A 15 -10.25 18.21 -7.19
CA ARG A 15 -8.80 18.02 -7.18
C ARG A 15 -8.37 16.98 -6.13
N ALA A 16 -8.85 17.12 -4.89
CA ALA A 16 -8.53 16.17 -3.82
C ALA A 16 -9.01 14.75 -4.15
N ALA A 17 -10.21 14.61 -4.70
CA ALA A 17 -10.72 13.30 -5.12
C ALA A 17 -9.87 12.65 -6.23
N TRP A 18 -9.36 13.46 -7.17
CA TRP A 18 -8.46 12.99 -8.22
C TRP A 18 -7.06 12.62 -7.69
N THR A 19 -6.48 13.43 -6.79
CA THR A 19 -5.19 13.14 -6.17
C THR A 19 -5.23 11.80 -5.42
N GLY A 20 -6.27 11.53 -4.63
CA GLY A 20 -6.40 10.27 -3.90
C GLY A 20 -6.52 9.05 -4.83
N ARG A 21 -7.23 9.21 -5.95
CA ARG A 21 -7.32 8.17 -6.99
C ARG A 21 -5.99 7.94 -7.70
N ALA A 22 -5.27 8.99 -8.05
CA ALA A 22 -3.96 8.90 -8.69
C ALA A 22 -2.94 8.19 -7.79
N LEU A 23 -2.83 8.60 -6.51
CA LEU A 23 -1.93 7.96 -5.55
C LEU A 23 -2.29 6.49 -5.31
N SER A 24 -3.58 6.19 -5.15
CA SER A 24 -4.04 4.81 -4.97
C SER A 24 -3.77 3.97 -6.22
N GLY A 25 -4.03 4.51 -7.40
CA GLY A 25 -3.77 3.84 -8.68
C GLY A 25 -2.28 3.56 -8.88
N LEU A 26 -1.42 4.52 -8.56
CA LEU A 26 0.04 4.34 -8.60
C LEU A 26 0.49 3.22 -7.66
N ALA A 27 0.03 3.23 -6.41
CA ALA A 27 0.36 2.18 -5.45
C ALA A 27 -0.14 0.80 -5.89
N ILE A 28 -1.38 0.71 -6.38
CA ILE A 28 -1.96 -0.55 -6.87
C ILE A 28 -1.15 -1.07 -8.05
N LEU A 29 -0.87 -0.23 -9.05
CA LEU A 29 -0.12 -0.64 -10.24
C LEU A 29 1.27 -1.13 -9.86
N PHE A 30 1.99 -0.38 -9.03
CA PHE A 30 3.31 -0.75 -8.55
C PHE A 30 3.30 -2.08 -7.80
N LEU A 31 2.40 -2.24 -6.83
CA LEU A 31 2.33 -3.45 -5.99
C LEU A 31 1.86 -4.68 -6.76
N LEU A 32 0.96 -4.53 -7.73
CA LEU A 32 0.56 -5.62 -8.62
C LEU A 32 1.71 -6.04 -9.53
N ALA A 33 2.43 -5.09 -10.13
CA ALA A 33 3.60 -5.39 -10.95
C ALA A 33 4.69 -6.10 -10.15
N ASP A 34 5.03 -5.57 -8.97
CA ASP A 34 6.04 -6.17 -8.09
C ASP A 34 5.64 -7.57 -7.58
N GLY A 35 4.36 -7.80 -7.29
CA GLY A 35 3.85 -9.13 -6.94
C GLY A 35 3.86 -10.09 -8.13
N ALA A 36 3.46 -9.63 -9.32
CA ALA A 36 3.42 -10.43 -10.53
C ALA A 36 4.81 -10.87 -11.00
N MET A 37 5.82 -10.00 -10.87
CA MET A 37 7.22 -10.35 -11.16
C MET A 37 7.70 -11.54 -10.33
N LYS A 38 7.20 -11.73 -9.11
CA LYS A 38 7.53 -12.88 -8.24
C LYS A 38 6.84 -14.19 -8.67
N LEU A 39 5.82 -14.12 -9.52
CA LEU A 39 5.13 -15.31 -10.03
C LEU A 39 5.82 -15.94 -11.24
N VAL A 40 6.58 -15.12 -11.98
CA VAL A 40 7.33 -15.50 -13.17
C VAL A 40 8.78 -15.80 -12.79
N PRO A 41 9.43 -16.81 -13.36
CA PRO A 41 10.84 -17.11 -13.09
C PRO A 41 11.76 -16.06 -13.74
N LEU A 42 11.88 -14.89 -13.12
CA LEU A 42 12.73 -13.79 -13.58
C LEU A 42 14.06 -13.81 -12.83
N GLN A 43 15.17 -13.90 -13.57
CA GLN A 43 16.52 -13.90 -13.00
C GLN A 43 16.79 -12.73 -12.04
N PRO A 44 16.37 -11.48 -12.33
CA PRO A 44 16.56 -10.37 -11.39
C PRO A 44 15.89 -10.58 -10.02
N VAL A 45 14.75 -11.30 -9.97
CA VAL A 45 14.05 -11.60 -8.71
C VAL A 45 14.83 -12.62 -7.91
N THR A 46 15.34 -13.67 -8.55
CA THR A 46 16.15 -14.70 -7.87
C THR A 46 17.47 -14.13 -7.37
N ASP A 47 18.15 -13.29 -8.16
CA ASP A 47 19.41 -12.65 -7.79
C ASP A 47 19.21 -11.71 -6.60
N THR A 48 18.11 -10.94 -6.60
CA THR A 48 17.72 -10.11 -5.46
C THR A 48 17.51 -10.96 -4.22
N MET A 49 16.71 -12.03 -4.30
CA MET A 49 16.38 -12.87 -3.14
C MET A 49 17.61 -13.59 -2.57
N GLN A 50 18.53 -14.02 -3.43
CA GLN A 50 19.82 -14.54 -3.01
C GLN A 50 20.66 -13.48 -2.29
N GLY A 51 20.71 -12.25 -2.82
CA GLY A 51 21.35 -11.11 -2.16
C GLY A 51 20.72 -10.74 -0.81
N LEU A 52 19.42 -11.02 -0.64
CA LEU A 52 18.71 -10.85 0.63
C LEU A 52 18.94 -12.00 1.62
N GLY A 53 19.68 -13.05 1.23
CA GLY A 53 19.91 -14.23 2.05
C GLY A 53 18.66 -15.09 2.25
N TRP A 54 17.69 -15.02 1.31
CA TRP A 54 16.52 -15.88 1.27
C TRP A 54 16.72 -17.05 0.30
N PRO A 55 16.05 -18.19 0.54
CA PRO A 55 15.95 -19.24 -0.46
C PRO A 55 15.36 -18.71 -1.77
N THR A 56 15.79 -19.26 -2.91
CA THR A 56 15.31 -18.89 -4.24
C THR A 56 14.33 -19.91 -4.81
N ASP A 57 13.70 -20.72 -3.95
CA ASP A 57 12.73 -21.71 -4.38
C ASP A 57 11.47 -21.05 -4.96
N ALA A 58 11.00 -21.61 -6.08
CA ALA A 58 9.86 -21.04 -6.81
C ALA A 58 8.58 -21.00 -5.98
N TRP A 59 8.43 -21.91 -5.01
CA TRP A 59 7.30 -21.92 -4.10
C TRP A 59 7.28 -20.66 -3.23
N LEU A 60 8.37 -20.36 -2.51
CA LEU A 60 8.50 -19.17 -1.67
C LEU A 60 8.24 -17.88 -2.46
N LEU A 61 8.87 -17.72 -3.63
CA LEU A 61 8.71 -16.53 -4.47
C LEU A 61 7.24 -16.33 -4.87
N ARG A 62 6.60 -17.41 -5.33
CA ARG A 62 5.18 -17.38 -5.72
C ARG A 62 4.28 -17.09 -4.54
N THR A 63 4.54 -17.67 -3.37
CA THR A 63 3.75 -17.41 -2.16
C THR A 63 3.83 -15.95 -1.74
N LEU A 64 5.03 -15.34 -1.75
CA LEU A 64 5.20 -13.91 -1.47
C LEU A 64 4.44 -13.04 -2.48
N GLY A 65 4.58 -13.36 -3.78
CA GLY A 65 3.85 -12.69 -4.85
C GLY A 65 2.33 -12.77 -4.69
N VAL A 66 1.80 -13.94 -4.38
CA VAL A 66 0.35 -14.17 -4.17
C VAL A 66 -0.16 -13.39 -2.95
N ILE A 67 0.54 -13.45 -1.81
CA ILE A 67 0.16 -12.71 -0.59
C ILE A 67 0.07 -11.21 -0.90
N GLN A 68 1.08 -10.68 -1.58
CA GLN A 68 1.14 -9.28 -1.97
C GLN A 68 0.00 -8.89 -2.91
N ILE A 69 -0.25 -9.69 -3.95
CA ILE A 69 -1.33 -9.44 -4.92
C ILE A 69 -2.68 -9.46 -4.23
N VAL A 70 -2.96 -10.47 -3.41
CA VAL A 70 -4.23 -10.59 -2.68
C VAL A 70 -4.44 -9.38 -1.76
N ALA A 71 -3.43 -9.00 -0.98
CA ALA A 71 -3.49 -7.79 -0.14
C ALA A 71 -3.76 -6.52 -0.97
N THR A 72 -3.15 -6.42 -2.15
CA THR A 72 -3.33 -5.30 -3.09
C THR A 72 -4.74 -5.27 -3.68
N LEU A 73 -5.31 -6.42 -4.04
CA LEU A 73 -6.67 -6.52 -4.55
C LEU A 73 -7.71 -6.15 -3.47
N ILE A 74 -7.49 -6.58 -2.23
CA ILE A 74 -8.31 -6.17 -1.08
C ILE A 74 -8.20 -4.64 -0.85
N TYR A 75 -7.01 -4.06 -1.02
CA TYR A 75 -6.79 -2.61 -0.93
C TYR A 75 -7.49 -1.83 -2.07
N ALA A 76 -7.50 -2.40 -3.27
CA ALA A 76 -8.14 -1.79 -4.44
C ALA A 76 -9.66 -1.68 -4.28
N ASN A 77 -10.30 -2.68 -3.66
CA ASN A 77 -11.73 -2.64 -3.36
C ASN A 77 -12.04 -1.55 -2.30
N PRO A 78 -12.83 -0.51 -2.62
CA PRO A 78 -13.10 0.60 -1.71
C PRO A 78 -13.78 0.18 -0.40
N GLN A 79 -14.54 -0.91 -0.39
CA GLN A 79 -15.23 -1.40 0.81
C GLN A 79 -14.28 -2.04 1.82
N SER A 80 -13.20 -2.66 1.34
CA SER A 80 -12.20 -3.36 2.17
C SER A 80 -10.84 -2.66 2.20
N ALA A 81 -10.75 -1.44 1.66
CA ALA A 81 -9.48 -0.78 1.40
C ALA A 81 -8.63 -0.56 2.67
N VAL A 82 -9.26 -0.28 3.81
CA VAL A 82 -8.57 -0.13 5.10
C VAL A 82 -7.91 -1.45 5.51
N PHE A 83 -8.62 -2.57 5.39
CA PHE A 83 -8.08 -3.89 5.70
C PHE A 83 -6.92 -4.24 4.77
N GLY A 84 -7.06 -3.97 3.47
CA GLY A 84 -5.97 -4.14 2.50
C GLY A 84 -4.75 -3.29 2.82
N ALA A 85 -4.92 -2.03 3.24
CA ALA A 85 -3.82 -1.16 3.66
C ALA A 85 -3.08 -1.71 4.89
N ILE A 86 -3.80 -2.30 5.85
CA ILE A 86 -3.21 -2.95 7.03
C ILE A 86 -2.37 -4.17 6.59
N LEU A 87 -2.92 -5.05 5.75
CA LEU A 87 -2.20 -6.21 5.22
C LEU A 87 -0.93 -5.81 4.48
N LEU A 88 -1.02 -4.79 3.62
CA LEU A 88 0.12 -4.23 2.89
C LEU A 88 1.15 -3.62 3.83
N THR A 89 0.73 -2.99 4.93
CA THR A 89 1.66 -2.45 5.94
C THR A 89 2.46 -3.55 6.61
N GLY A 90 1.81 -4.66 6.97
CA GLY A 90 2.50 -5.83 7.52
C GLY A 90 3.48 -6.44 6.51
N TYR A 91 3.06 -6.61 5.26
CA TYR A 91 3.91 -7.14 4.18
C TYR A 91 5.14 -6.25 3.91
N LEU A 92 4.94 -4.93 3.78
CA LEU A 92 6.01 -3.96 3.56
C LEU A 92 6.94 -3.87 4.78
N GLY A 93 6.42 -3.99 6.00
CA GLY A 93 7.23 -4.08 7.22
C GLY A 93 8.19 -5.26 7.21
N GLY A 94 7.77 -6.41 6.67
CA GLY A 94 8.66 -7.57 6.47
C GLY A 94 9.80 -7.29 5.48
N ALA A 95 9.53 -6.53 4.40
CA ALA A 95 10.56 -6.09 3.46
C ALA A 95 11.56 -5.13 4.13
N VAL A 96 11.08 -4.16 4.89
CA VAL A 96 11.91 -3.23 5.68
C VAL A 96 12.81 -4.00 6.64
N ALA A 97 12.25 -4.94 7.41
CA ALA A 97 12.99 -5.77 8.37
C ALA A 97 14.05 -6.64 7.68
N THR A 98 13.73 -7.21 6.52
CA THR A 98 14.66 -8.01 5.72
C THR A 98 15.86 -7.19 5.28
N HIS A 99 15.64 -6.00 4.70
CA HIS A 99 16.72 -5.12 4.26
C HIS A 99 17.55 -4.59 5.44
N LEU A 100 16.90 -4.26 6.56
CA LEU A 100 17.58 -3.76 7.74
C LEU A 100 18.48 -4.84 8.36
N ARG A 101 18.01 -6.10 8.42
CA ARG A 101 18.77 -7.26 8.94
C ARG A 101 20.13 -7.43 8.24
N ILE A 102 20.17 -7.23 6.93
CA ILE A 102 21.38 -7.43 6.13
C ILE A 102 22.21 -6.15 5.94
N GLY A 103 21.82 -5.05 6.58
CA GLY A 103 22.55 -3.77 6.49
C GLY A 103 22.44 -3.08 5.12
N SER A 104 21.33 -3.28 4.38
CA SER A 104 21.11 -2.57 3.11
C SER A 104 21.08 -1.04 3.32
N PRO A 105 21.40 -0.23 2.29
CA PRO A 105 21.39 1.22 2.41
C PRO A 105 20.02 1.76 2.85
N LEU A 106 20.02 2.62 3.88
CA LEU A 106 18.81 3.06 4.58
C LEU A 106 17.80 3.76 3.65
N PHE A 107 18.25 4.77 2.90
CA PHE A 107 17.34 5.64 2.15
C PHE A 107 16.80 5.02 0.85
N SER A 108 17.48 4.02 0.30
CA SER A 108 17.10 3.41 -0.98
C SER A 108 16.41 2.06 -0.85
N HIS A 109 16.83 1.20 0.09
CA HIS A 109 16.27 -0.16 0.21
C HIS A 109 15.38 -0.30 1.43
N VAL A 110 15.87 0.13 2.60
CA VAL A 110 15.13 -0.03 3.87
C VAL A 110 13.89 0.87 3.86
N LEU A 111 14.05 2.17 3.63
CA LEU A 111 12.94 3.13 3.67
C LEU A 111 12.01 3.05 2.46
N PHE A 112 12.38 2.33 1.40
CA PHE A 112 11.53 2.18 0.23
C PHE A 112 10.15 1.62 0.57
N GLY A 113 10.10 0.55 1.39
CA GLY A 113 8.83 0.00 1.87
C GLY A 113 8.00 1.00 2.67
N VAL A 114 8.65 1.89 3.43
CA VAL A 114 8.00 2.97 4.19
C VAL A 114 7.39 4.00 3.24
N TYR A 115 8.12 4.42 2.20
CA TYR A 115 7.60 5.36 1.21
C TYR A 115 6.36 4.81 0.48
N VAL A 116 6.39 3.53 0.09
CA VAL A 116 5.24 2.86 -0.52
C VAL A 116 4.06 2.81 0.45
N GLY A 117 4.32 2.45 1.72
CA GLY A 117 3.30 2.46 2.77
C GLY A 117 2.66 3.85 2.95
N ILE A 118 3.46 4.92 2.96
CA ILE A 118 2.96 6.30 3.02
C ILE A 118 2.06 6.60 1.82
N ILE A 119 2.44 6.20 0.60
CA ILE A 119 1.60 6.43 -0.60
C ILE A 119 0.28 5.67 -0.50
N VAL A 120 0.30 4.42 -0.04
CA VAL A 120 -0.91 3.60 0.20
C VAL A 120 -1.85 4.30 1.18
N TRP A 121 -1.36 4.68 2.36
CA TRP A 121 -2.18 5.33 3.38
C TRP A 121 -2.61 6.74 3.00
N ALA A 122 -1.75 7.54 2.36
CA ALA A 122 -2.09 8.88 1.89
C ALA A 122 -3.15 8.85 0.79
N GLY A 123 -3.01 7.93 -0.19
CA GLY A 123 -4.02 7.73 -1.23
C GLY A 123 -5.36 7.33 -0.64
N LEU A 124 -5.36 6.41 0.34
CA LEU A 124 -6.55 5.98 1.05
C LEU A 124 -7.18 7.10 1.87
N TRP A 125 -6.39 7.82 2.65
CA TRP A 125 -6.79 8.97 3.45
C TRP A 125 -7.46 10.04 2.59
N VAL A 126 -6.90 10.34 1.42
CA VAL A 126 -7.43 11.35 0.51
C VAL A 126 -8.75 10.90 -0.15
N ARG A 127 -8.92 9.61 -0.45
CA ARG A 127 -10.13 9.11 -1.12
C ARG A 127 -11.25 8.67 -0.18
N SER A 128 -10.97 8.18 1.04
CA SER A 128 -11.96 7.60 1.95
C SER A 128 -12.42 8.60 3.02
N PRO A 129 -13.67 9.10 2.98
CA PRO A 129 -14.26 9.85 4.11
C PRO A 129 -14.38 8.99 5.36
N ALA A 130 -14.83 7.73 5.22
CA ALA A 130 -15.05 6.82 6.35
C ALA A 130 -13.80 6.61 7.21
N LEU A 131 -12.61 6.56 6.60
CA LEU A 131 -11.36 6.46 7.36
C LEU A 131 -11.10 7.73 8.21
N ARG A 132 -11.46 8.91 7.69
CA ARG A 132 -11.31 10.17 8.42
C ARG A 132 -12.29 10.25 9.59
N ASP A 133 -13.51 9.79 9.38
CA ASP A 133 -14.53 9.76 10.41
C ASP A 133 -14.12 8.81 11.56
N VAL A 134 -13.52 7.66 11.24
CA VAL A 134 -12.99 6.74 12.26
C VAL A 134 -11.83 7.36 13.05
N LEU A 135 -10.90 8.07 12.38
CA LEU A 135 -9.68 8.58 13.02
C LEU A 135 -9.86 9.95 13.70
N TYR A 136 -10.76 10.80 13.21
CA TYR A 136 -10.92 12.19 13.68
C TYR A 136 -12.38 12.56 13.96
N GLY A 137 -13.32 11.62 13.86
CA GLY A 137 -14.68 11.84 14.31
C GLY A 137 -14.68 12.19 15.79
N LYS A 138 -15.16 13.39 16.13
CA LYS A 138 -15.47 13.75 17.51
C LYS A 138 -16.48 12.72 18.04
N ARG A 139 -16.04 11.91 19.01
CA ARG A 139 -16.95 11.11 19.85
C ARG A 139 -17.84 12.03 20.67
#